data_AF-A0A2S0JR51-F1
#
_entry.id   AF-A0A2S0JR51-F1
#
_cell.length_a   1.000
_cell.length_b   1.000
_cell.length_c   1.000
_cell.angle_alpha   90.00
_cell.angle_beta   90.00
_cell.angle_gamma   90.00
#
_symmetry.space_group_name_H-M   'P 1'
#
loop_
_entity.id
_entity.type
_entity.pdbx_description
1 polymer ?
#
loop_
_entity_poly.entity_id
_entity_poly.type
_entity_poly.pdbx_seq_one_letter_code
_entity_poly.pdbx_strand_id
1 'polypeptide(L)'
;MKLEGFYQSQIQQEINKAMLKALDSNWKPLIEKVEDYPYFLGEISFLLKFSDIADNTIYRVIDHQDRQKSFLQYFEKAKRIFGEKSLKVSSTLLSRALLCIGDYLLKIGRNHTFLRDNFDRDYSWKRYLREENVCYLKEILDALDVSPVDKTLNDIIANFTGDDWRTDFILYPEIIEKYCGENRNIRKLDDGVILLLKTNATNGYCAEYRTYSLHLQSLNKFGDLNIEYIHSVGADYANKYMLINDEYGITYNAVKFVIERYDEVKQEWTLVQEIETVAEVFNWLEKLNKQLVKV
;
A
#
# COMPACT_ATOMS: atom_id res chain seq x y z
N MET A 1 26.03 -19.48 14.67
CA MET A 1 25.67 -19.13 16.06
C MET A 1 24.26 -18.56 16.04
N LYS A 2 23.29 -19.22 16.67
CA LYS A 2 21.91 -18.73 16.77
C LYS A 2 21.76 -18.15 18.18
N LEU A 3 21.72 -16.82 18.31
CA LEU A 3 21.47 -16.17 19.59
C LEU A 3 19.96 -16.15 19.80
N GLU A 4 19.47 -16.83 20.83
CA GLU A 4 18.05 -16.83 21.17
C GLU A 4 17.62 -15.41 21.57
N GLY A 5 16.48 -14.94 21.04
CA GLY A 5 15.92 -13.61 21.34
C GLY A 5 16.31 -12.48 20.37
N PHE A 6 17.20 -12.72 19.40
CA PHE A 6 17.54 -11.72 18.37
C PHE A 6 17.03 -12.12 16.98
N TYR A 7 16.48 -11.16 16.25
CA TYR A 7 16.17 -11.35 14.83
C TYR A 7 17.48 -11.57 14.06
N GLN A 8 17.49 -12.56 13.15
CA GLN A 8 18.67 -12.87 12.35
C GLN A 8 19.19 -11.66 11.56
N SER A 9 18.28 -10.82 11.05
CA SER A 9 18.62 -9.57 10.37
C SER A 9 19.37 -8.59 11.28
N GLN A 10 19.01 -8.50 12.56
CA GLN A 10 19.69 -7.63 13.52
C GLN A 10 21.11 -8.14 13.81
N ILE A 11 21.28 -9.45 14.01
CA ILE A 11 22.62 -10.06 14.17
C ILE A 11 23.49 -9.74 12.96
N GLN A 12 22.94 -9.91 11.76
CA GLN A 12 23.66 -9.65 10.52
C GLN A 12 24.04 -8.18 10.36
N GLN A 13 23.17 -7.24 10.78
CA GLN A 13 23.50 -5.82 10.82
C GLN A 13 24.71 -5.54 11.72
N GLU A 14 24.75 -6.12 12.92
CA GLU A 14 25.89 -5.94 13.83
C GLU A 14 27.18 -6.54 13.29
N ILE A 15 27.11 -7.70 12.62
CA ILE A 15 28.27 -8.30 11.93
C ILE A 15 28.78 -7.36 10.84
N ASN A 16 27.90 -6.89 9.96
CA ASN A 16 28.26 -5.98 8.87
C ASN A 16 28.94 -4.71 9.45
N LYS A 17 28.34 -4.10 10.48
CA LYS A 17 28.92 -2.93 11.16
C LYS A 17 30.30 -3.20 11.75
N ALA A 18 30.47 -4.31 12.46
CA ALA A 18 31.75 -4.66 13.08
C ALA A 18 32.84 -4.87 12.03
N MET A 19 32.53 -5.59 10.94
CA MET A 19 33.46 -5.83 9.84
C MET A 19 33.90 -4.53 9.17
N LEU A 20 32.97 -3.63 8.88
CA LEU A 20 33.26 -2.33 8.27
C LEU A 20 34.16 -1.48 9.18
N LYS A 21 33.82 -1.38 10.48
CA LYS A 21 34.58 -0.60 11.48
C LYS A 21 36.00 -1.16 11.69
N ALA A 22 36.19 -2.48 11.56
CA ALA A 22 37.48 -3.13 11.73
C ALA A 22 38.42 -2.93 10.53
N LEU A 23 37.87 -2.85 9.31
CA LEU A 23 38.66 -2.75 8.08
C LEU A 23 38.97 -1.31 7.66
N ASP A 24 38.08 -0.36 7.95
CA ASP A 24 38.30 1.06 7.70
C ASP A 24 37.66 1.90 8.81
N SER A 25 38.50 2.65 9.53
CA SER A 25 38.11 3.43 10.71
C SER A 25 37.13 4.57 10.40
N ASN A 26 37.02 5.02 9.14
CA ASN A 26 36.09 6.08 8.75
C ASN A 26 34.63 5.61 8.83
N TRP A 27 34.36 4.30 8.83
CA TRP A 27 33.00 3.79 8.99
C TRP A 27 32.39 4.09 10.36
N LYS A 28 33.20 4.13 11.42
CA LYS A 28 32.70 4.31 12.79
C LYS A 28 31.88 5.60 12.96
N PRO A 29 32.43 6.81 12.69
CA PRO A 29 31.67 8.05 12.86
C PRO A 29 30.46 8.15 11.90
N LEU A 30 30.52 7.53 10.72
CA LEU A 30 29.41 7.53 9.78
C LEU A 30 28.24 6.66 10.26
N ILE A 31 28.54 5.46 10.74
CA ILE A 31 27.54 4.54 11.29
C ILE A 31 26.90 5.16 12.53
N GLU A 32 27.70 5.69 13.48
CA GLU A 32 27.18 6.33 14.70
C GLU A 32 26.23 7.49 14.37
N LYS A 33 26.64 8.38 13.44
CA LYS A 33 25.79 9.48 12.95
C LYS A 33 24.42 9.00 12.42
N VAL A 34 24.40 7.90 11.68
CA VAL A 34 23.17 7.38 11.05
C VAL A 34 22.30 6.64 12.07
N GLU A 35 22.91 5.87 12.98
CA GLU A 35 22.21 5.15 14.05
C GLU A 35 21.51 6.10 15.03
N ASP A 36 22.11 7.25 15.30
CA ASP A 36 21.58 8.30 16.17
C ASP A 36 20.33 8.99 15.57
N TYR A 37 19.97 8.73 14.32
CA TYR A 37 18.78 9.33 13.73
C TYR A 37 17.50 8.78 14.38
N PRO A 38 16.66 9.63 15.02
CA PRO A 38 15.60 9.17 15.92
C PRO A 38 14.56 8.24 15.29
N TYR A 39 14.29 8.35 13.99
CA TYR A 39 13.30 7.52 13.32
C TYR A 39 13.77 6.06 13.18
N PHE A 40 15.04 5.86 12.87
CA PHE A 40 15.60 4.55 12.57
C PHE A 40 15.88 3.76 13.84
N LEU A 41 16.20 4.43 14.96
CA LEU A 41 16.48 3.78 16.26
C LEU A 41 17.50 2.65 16.10
N GLY A 42 18.61 2.93 15.40
CA GLY A 42 19.66 1.96 15.09
C GLY A 42 19.37 0.99 13.92
N GLU A 43 18.19 1.03 13.30
CA GLU A 43 17.85 0.17 12.15
C GLU A 43 18.36 0.77 10.83
N ILE A 44 19.58 0.40 10.45
CA ILE A 44 20.28 0.99 9.30
C ILE A 44 20.63 -0.04 8.22
N SER A 45 20.18 -1.29 8.37
CA SER A 45 20.45 -2.41 7.45
C SER A 45 20.05 -2.07 6.02
N PHE A 46 18.90 -1.42 5.81
CA PHE A 46 18.44 -1.06 4.48
C PHE A 46 19.39 -0.09 3.77
N LEU A 47 19.99 0.86 4.50
CA LEU A 47 20.97 1.80 3.96
C LEU A 47 22.26 1.09 3.57
N LEU A 48 22.73 0.14 4.40
CA LEU A 48 23.87 -0.70 4.06
C LEU A 48 23.58 -1.51 2.78
N LYS A 49 22.41 -2.16 2.71
CA LYS A 49 21.99 -2.94 1.54
C LYS A 49 21.92 -2.09 0.27
N PHE A 50 21.37 -0.87 0.35
CA PHE A 50 21.28 0.04 -0.79
C PHE A 50 22.65 0.51 -1.26
N SER A 51 23.63 0.49 -0.37
CA SER A 51 25.02 0.82 -0.63
C SER A 51 25.85 -0.40 -0.99
N ASP A 52 25.24 -1.47 -1.50
CA ASP A 52 25.88 -2.74 -1.87
C ASP A 52 26.67 -3.43 -0.73
N ILE A 53 26.23 -3.25 0.52
CA ILE A 53 26.74 -3.97 1.68
C ILE A 53 25.65 -4.93 2.16
N ALA A 54 25.83 -6.21 1.86
CA ALA A 54 24.91 -7.30 2.15
C ALA A 54 25.64 -8.47 2.85
N ASP A 55 24.89 -9.52 3.16
CA ASP A 55 25.36 -10.66 3.97
C ASP A 55 26.55 -11.40 3.34
N ASN A 56 26.67 -11.36 2.01
CA ASN A 56 27.74 -12.01 1.24
C ASN A 56 28.86 -11.04 0.81
N THR A 57 28.91 -9.83 1.35
CA THR A 57 29.92 -8.84 0.99
C THR A 57 31.33 -9.35 1.34
N ILE A 58 32.21 -9.35 0.33
CA ILE A 58 33.63 -9.63 0.52
C ILE A 58 34.33 -8.32 0.92
N TYR A 59 34.29 -7.98 2.20
CA TYR A 59 34.72 -6.66 2.68
C TYR A 59 36.16 -6.27 2.34
N ARG A 60 37.06 -7.22 2.11
CA ARG A 60 38.47 -6.90 1.78
C ARG A 60 38.69 -6.33 0.38
N VAL A 61 37.68 -6.44 -0.49
CA VAL A 61 37.80 -6.04 -1.90
C VAL A 61 36.81 -4.94 -2.29
N ILE A 62 36.00 -4.44 -1.33
CA ILE A 62 35.11 -3.31 -1.61
C ILE A 62 35.91 -2.01 -1.64
N ASP A 63 35.45 -1.06 -2.45
CA ASP A 63 35.89 0.32 -2.33
C ASP A 63 35.18 0.96 -1.12
N HIS A 64 35.89 1.04 0.00
CA HIS A 64 35.31 1.60 1.23
C HIS A 64 34.86 3.05 1.05
N GLN A 65 35.60 3.87 0.29
CA GLN A 65 35.27 5.29 0.13
C GLN A 65 33.99 5.47 -0.70
N ASP A 66 33.84 4.72 -1.79
CA ASP A 66 32.63 4.75 -2.61
C ASP A 66 31.40 4.26 -1.82
N ARG A 67 31.56 3.16 -1.07
CA ARG A 67 30.49 2.59 -0.24
C ARG A 67 30.08 3.51 0.90
N GLN A 68 31.03 4.20 1.55
CA GLN A 68 30.75 5.23 2.56
C GLN A 68 29.97 6.41 1.96
N LYS A 69 30.35 6.86 0.77
CA LYS A 69 29.65 7.94 0.05
C LYS A 69 28.22 7.53 -0.29
N SER A 70 28.02 6.34 -0.84
CA SER A 70 26.71 5.78 -1.17
C SER A 70 25.82 5.67 0.09
N PHE A 71 26.37 5.16 1.19
CA PHE A 71 25.68 5.05 2.48
C PHE A 71 25.16 6.39 3.00
N LEU A 72 25.99 7.42 2.96
CA LEU A 72 25.57 8.77 3.35
C LEU A 72 24.56 9.38 2.37
N GLN A 73 24.70 9.14 1.06
CA GLN A 73 23.74 9.62 0.07
C GLN A 73 22.36 9.02 0.30
N TYR A 74 22.26 7.70 0.52
CA TYR A 74 20.99 7.06 0.84
C TYR A 74 20.42 7.53 2.17
N PHE A 75 21.28 7.79 3.18
CA PHE A 75 20.82 8.37 4.44
C PHE A 75 20.19 9.75 4.25
N GLU A 76 20.85 10.65 3.52
CA GLU A 76 20.30 11.99 3.27
C GLU A 76 19.03 11.94 2.43
N LYS A 77 18.94 11.02 1.45
CA LYS A 77 17.70 10.79 0.68
C LYS A 77 16.58 10.24 1.57
N ALA A 78 16.85 9.25 2.41
CA ALA A 78 15.88 8.65 3.32
C ALA A 78 15.33 9.67 4.32
N LYS A 79 16.16 10.57 4.86
CA LYS A 79 15.74 11.67 5.76
C LYS A 79 14.77 12.67 5.14
N ARG A 80 14.60 12.67 3.81
CA ARG A 80 13.61 13.50 3.13
C ARG A 80 12.21 12.88 3.21
N ILE A 81 12.12 11.56 3.39
CA ILE A 81 10.87 10.81 3.58
C ILE A 81 10.58 10.60 5.07
N PHE A 82 11.59 10.12 5.82
CA PHE A 82 11.47 9.80 7.24
C PHE A 82 11.99 10.98 8.06
N GLY A 83 11.07 11.72 8.70
CA GLY A 83 11.43 12.75 9.67
C GLY A 83 11.81 12.14 11.01
N GLU A 84 12.04 12.94 12.05
CA GLU A 84 12.52 12.41 13.33
C GLU A 84 11.46 11.58 14.09
N LYS A 85 10.18 11.91 13.92
CA LYS A 85 9.06 11.29 14.68
C LYS A 85 7.95 10.71 13.80
N SER A 86 7.91 11.08 12.53
CA SER A 86 6.86 10.71 11.57
C SER A 86 7.41 10.83 10.15
N LEU A 87 6.64 10.38 9.17
CA LEU A 87 6.93 10.71 7.78
C LEU A 87 6.86 12.24 7.57
N LYS A 88 7.68 12.73 6.63
CA LYS A 88 7.64 14.10 6.10
C LYS A 88 6.72 14.25 4.89
N VAL A 89 6.22 13.13 4.38
CA VAL A 89 5.33 13.04 3.23
C VAL A 89 4.04 12.34 3.62
N SER A 90 2.99 12.53 2.84
CA SER A 90 1.75 11.78 3.03
C SER A 90 2.02 10.28 2.94
N SER A 91 1.63 9.53 3.98
CA SER A 91 1.69 8.06 4.01
C SER A 91 0.94 7.45 2.82
N THR A 92 -0.21 8.03 2.45
CA THR A 92 -1.00 7.61 1.27
C THR A 92 -0.26 7.91 -0.04
N LEU A 93 0.41 9.06 -0.16
CA LEU A 93 1.21 9.38 -1.35
C LEU A 93 2.38 8.40 -1.53
N LEU A 94 3.12 8.12 -0.45
CA LEU A 94 4.22 7.15 -0.48
C LEU A 94 3.73 5.74 -0.80
N SER A 95 2.60 5.33 -0.24
CA SER A 95 1.98 4.03 -0.49
C SER A 95 1.65 3.83 -1.97
N ARG A 96 1.03 4.84 -2.59
CA ARG A 96 0.65 4.80 -4.01
C ARG A 96 1.89 4.75 -4.91
N ALA A 97 2.92 5.54 -4.63
CA ALA A 97 4.16 5.50 -5.38
C ALA A 97 4.87 4.13 -5.28
N LEU A 98 4.91 3.53 -4.08
CA LEU A 98 5.47 2.19 -3.90
C LEU A 98 4.68 1.12 -4.63
N LEU A 99 3.33 1.19 -4.65
CA LEU A 99 2.52 0.26 -5.43
C LEU A 99 2.80 0.34 -6.94
N CYS A 100 3.15 1.53 -7.45
CA CYS A 100 3.51 1.67 -8.86
C CYS A 100 4.77 0.86 -9.20
N ILE A 101 5.68 0.70 -8.23
CA ILE A 101 6.92 -0.04 -8.37
C ILE A 101 6.69 -1.54 -8.13
N GLY A 102 5.98 -1.92 -7.07
CA GLY A 102 5.71 -3.32 -6.74
C GLY A 102 4.78 -3.53 -5.54
N ASP A 103 4.47 -4.80 -5.22
CA ASP A 103 3.68 -5.14 -4.03
C ASP A 103 4.54 -4.98 -2.76
N TYR A 104 4.56 -3.77 -2.22
CA TYR A 104 5.29 -3.45 -0.98
C TYR A 104 4.52 -3.82 0.30
N LEU A 105 3.30 -4.35 0.18
CA LEU A 105 2.46 -4.59 1.36
C LEU A 105 3.07 -5.67 2.26
N LEU A 106 2.96 -5.47 3.57
CA LEU A 106 3.36 -6.49 4.54
C LEU A 106 2.17 -7.36 4.91
N LYS A 107 2.38 -8.68 4.86
CA LYS A 107 1.39 -9.66 5.32
C LYS A 107 1.52 -9.86 6.82
N ILE A 108 0.53 -9.38 7.57
CA ILE A 108 0.42 -9.60 9.02
C ILE A 108 -0.79 -10.52 9.28
N GLY A 109 -0.49 -11.78 9.60
CA GLY A 109 -1.51 -12.83 9.70
C GLY A 109 -2.25 -13.03 8.37
N ARG A 110 -3.55 -12.71 8.34
CA ARG A 110 -4.39 -12.78 7.13
C ARG A 110 -4.54 -11.45 6.40
N ASN A 111 -4.01 -10.37 6.96
CA ASN A 111 -4.18 -9.02 6.39
C ASN A 111 -2.91 -8.60 5.65
N HIS A 112 -3.08 -7.66 4.73
CA HIS A 112 -2.00 -6.93 4.09
C HIS A 112 -2.13 -5.45 4.49
N THR A 113 -1.03 -4.81 4.85
CA THR A 113 -1.04 -3.44 5.37
C THR A 113 -0.32 -2.47 4.43
N PHE A 114 -0.91 -1.28 4.25
CA PHE A 114 -0.28 -0.12 3.61
C PHE A 114 0.67 0.64 4.54
N LEU A 115 0.92 0.09 5.73
CA LEU A 115 1.76 0.63 6.80
C LEU A 115 1.22 1.90 7.43
N ARG A 116 1.42 2.02 8.74
CA ARG A 116 0.97 3.16 9.55
C ARG A 116 2.14 4.09 9.82
N ASP A 117 1.87 5.38 9.81
CA ASP A 117 2.83 6.39 10.26
C ASP A 117 2.78 6.51 11.78
N ASN A 118 3.26 5.46 12.44
CA ASN A 118 3.42 5.39 13.88
C ASN A 118 4.57 4.42 14.20
N PHE A 119 4.83 4.18 15.48
CA PHE A 119 5.87 3.25 15.94
C PHE A 119 5.32 1.86 16.31
N ASP A 120 4.20 1.46 15.71
CA ASP A 120 3.66 0.10 15.89
C ASP A 120 4.69 -0.95 15.45
N ARG A 121 4.85 -2.01 16.23
CA ARG A 121 5.89 -3.03 15.98
C ARG A 121 5.68 -3.77 14.66
N ASP A 122 4.42 -4.02 14.30
CA ASP A 122 4.05 -4.95 13.23
C ASP A 122 3.51 -4.23 11.99
N TYR A 123 2.86 -3.07 12.18
CA TYR A 123 2.16 -2.35 11.11
C TYR A 123 2.86 -1.06 10.65
N SER A 124 4.02 -0.69 11.19
CA SER A 124 4.65 0.61 10.90
C SER A 124 5.56 0.61 9.66
N TRP A 125 5.79 1.82 9.13
CA TRP A 125 6.89 2.06 8.18
C TRP A 125 8.25 1.62 8.70
N LYS A 126 8.48 1.70 10.02
CA LYS A 126 9.71 1.19 10.64
C LYS A 126 9.84 -0.33 10.46
N ARG A 127 8.75 -1.09 10.59
CA ARG A 127 8.77 -2.54 10.33
C ARG A 127 9.21 -2.83 8.90
N TYR A 128 8.67 -2.08 7.93
CA TYR A 128 8.99 -2.23 6.50
C TYR A 128 10.47 -2.05 6.17
N LEU A 129 11.22 -1.21 6.89
CA LEU A 129 12.66 -1.04 6.68
C LEU A 129 13.49 -2.31 6.93
N ARG A 130 12.90 -3.36 7.52
CA ARG A 130 13.55 -4.64 7.79
C ARG A 130 13.18 -5.75 6.80
N GLU A 131 12.27 -5.46 5.87
CA GLU A 131 11.66 -6.45 5.00
C GLU A 131 12.34 -6.50 3.64
N GLU A 132 12.22 -7.61 2.93
CA GLU A 132 12.90 -7.78 1.64
C GLU A 132 12.40 -6.81 0.58
N ASN A 133 11.09 -6.52 0.60
CA ASN A 133 10.42 -5.61 -0.31
C ASN A 133 10.78 -4.13 -0.09
N VAL A 134 11.62 -3.81 0.91
CA VAL A 134 12.24 -2.48 1.05
C VAL A 134 13.05 -2.09 -0.19
N CYS A 135 13.40 -3.02 -1.08
CA CYS A 135 14.01 -2.71 -2.38
C CYS A 135 13.19 -1.72 -3.22
N TYR A 136 11.85 -1.75 -3.13
CA TYR A 136 11.00 -0.78 -3.85
C TYR A 136 11.19 0.65 -3.32
N LEU A 137 11.55 0.82 -2.05
CA LEU A 137 11.92 2.13 -1.51
C LEU A 137 13.23 2.63 -2.14
N LYS A 138 14.18 1.74 -2.44
CA LYS A 138 15.45 2.12 -3.09
C LYS A 138 15.18 2.80 -4.44
N GLU A 139 14.27 2.26 -5.24
CA GLU A 139 13.90 2.85 -6.54
C GLU A 139 13.34 4.28 -6.39
N ILE A 140 12.54 4.53 -5.35
CA ILE A 140 12.12 5.90 -5.02
C ILE A 140 13.33 6.76 -4.65
N LEU A 141 14.21 6.29 -3.77
CA LEU A 141 15.38 7.07 -3.36
C LEU A 141 16.32 7.35 -4.54
N ASP A 142 16.50 6.39 -5.45
CA ASP A 142 17.31 6.56 -6.66
C ASP A 142 16.75 7.69 -7.54
N ALA A 143 15.43 7.86 -7.61
CA ALA A 143 14.77 8.96 -8.31
C ALA A 143 14.84 10.34 -7.58
N LEU A 144 15.15 10.37 -6.28
CA LEU A 144 15.23 11.59 -5.46
C LEU A 144 16.55 12.36 -5.66
N ASP A 145 16.87 12.81 -6.87
CA ASP A 145 18.11 13.57 -7.09
C ASP A 145 17.95 15.07 -6.75
N VAL A 146 17.15 15.83 -7.51
CA VAL A 146 17.03 17.30 -7.31
C VAL A 146 15.60 17.74 -7.00
N SER A 147 14.59 16.98 -7.47
CA SER A 147 13.18 17.31 -7.30
C SER A 147 12.72 17.17 -5.84
N PRO A 148 11.74 17.99 -5.39
CA PRO A 148 11.03 17.74 -4.14
C PRO A 148 10.48 16.30 -4.09
N VAL A 149 10.36 15.74 -2.87
CA VAL A 149 9.92 14.35 -2.70
C VAL A 149 8.52 14.16 -3.27
N ASP A 150 7.58 15.03 -2.93
CA ASP A 150 6.20 14.94 -3.41
C ASP A 150 6.11 15.00 -4.93
N LYS A 151 6.94 15.82 -5.59
CA LYS A 151 6.98 15.85 -7.06
C LYS A 151 7.42 14.50 -7.62
N THR A 152 8.49 13.93 -7.07
CA THR A 152 9.01 12.63 -7.49
C THR A 152 7.97 11.51 -7.30
N LEU A 153 7.27 11.50 -6.16
CA LEU A 153 6.22 10.52 -5.90
C LEU A 153 5.03 10.67 -6.86
N ASN A 154 4.61 11.91 -7.15
CA ASN A 154 3.55 12.17 -8.12
C ASN A 154 3.97 11.82 -9.56
N ASP A 155 5.22 12.07 -9.94
CA ASP A 155 5.75 11.70 -11.25
C ASP A 155 5.76 10.18 -11.43
N ILE A 156 6.12 9.40 -10.39
CA ILE A 156 6.02 7.94 -10.41
C ILE A 156 4.56 7.49 -10.62
N ILE A 157 3.63 8.08 -9.87
CA ILE A 157 2.20 7.74 -9.97
C ILE A 157 1.63 8.08 -11.34
N ALA A 158 1.97 9.25 -11.90
CA ALA A 158 1.49 9.70 -13.19
C ALA A 158 1.97 8.83 -14.37
N ASN A 159 3.10 8.13 -14.21
CA ASN A 159 3.67 7.24 -15.21
C ASN A 159 3.25 5.77 -15.03
N PHE A 160 2.39 5.46 -14.05
CA PHE A 160 1.91 4.10 -13.86
C PHE A 160 0.99 3.67 -15.02
N THR A 161 1.27 2.49 -15.58
CA THR A 161 0.55 1.92 -16.74
C THR A 161 -0.01 0.52 -16.47
N GLY A 162 0.03 0.07 -15.20
CA GLY A 162 -0.45 -1.26 -14.84
C GLY A 162 -1.98 -1.36 -14.79
N ASP A 163 -2.48 -2.56 -15.07
CA ASP A 163 -3.91 -2.91 -15.02
C ASP A 163 -4.12 -4.15 -14.16
N ASP A 164 -3.72 -4.07 -12.90
CA ASP A 164 -3.88 -5.16 -11.93
C ASP A 164 -4.60 -4.69 -10.67
N TRP A 165 -4.62 -5.53 -9.64
CA TRP A 165 -5.32 -5.22 -8.39
C TRP A 165 -4.80 -3.93 -7.71
N ARG A 166 -3.62 -3.41 -8.07
CA ARG A 166 -3.05 -2.17 -7.52
C ARG A 166 -3.68 -0.91 -8.12
N THR A 167 -4.24 -1.02 -9.33
CA THR A 167 -4.62 0.13 -10.15
C THR A 167 -5.59 1.07 -9.42
N ASP A 168 -6.67 0.57 -8.84
CA ASP A 168 -7.64 1.46 -8.18
C ASP A 168 -7.10 2.05 -6.87
N PHE A 169 -6.24 1.32 -6.13
CA PHE A 169 -5.53 1.88 -4.98
C PHE A 169 -4.60 3.04 -5.37
N ILE A 170 -4.01 2.99 -6.56
CA ILE A 170 -3.14 4.03 -7.10
C ILE A 170 -3.96 5.22 -7.61
N LEU A 171 -5.06 4.97 -8.33
CA LEU A 171 -5.87 6.03 -8.95
C LEU A 171 -6.79 6.75 -7.97
N TYR A 172 -7.33 6.03 -6.97
CA TYR A 172 -8.33 6.55 -6.02
C TYR A 172 -7.78 6.52 -4.58
N PRO A 173 -7.02 7.55 -4.16
CA PRO A 173 -6.41 7.60 -2.82
C PRO A 173 -7.43 7.44 -1.68
N GLU A 174 -8.69 7.78 -1.90
CA GLU A 174 -9.80 7.63 -0.95
C GLU A 174 -9.99 6.19 -0.47
N ILE A 175 -9.64 5.18 -1.28
CA ILE A 175 -9.71 3.78 -0.87
C ILE A 175 -8.80 3.54 0.34
N ILE A 176 -7.58 4.07 0.31
CA ILE A 176 -6.62 3.94 1.41
C ILE A 176 -6.93 4.96 2.50
N GLU A 177 -7.09 6.23 2.14
CA GLU A 177 -7.14 7.35 3.09
C GLU A 177 -8.49 7.46 3.82
N LYS A 178 -9.60 7.31 3.10
CA LYS A 178 -10.94 7.51 3.67
C LYS A 178 -11.56 6.21 4.15
N TYR A 179 -11.49 5.14 3.35
CA TYR A 179 -12.12 3.87 3.73
C TYR A 179 -11.28 3.09 4.73
N CYS A 180 -10.05 2.70 4.35
CA CYS A 180 -9.18 1.96 5.26
C CYS A 180 -8.72 2.82 6.46
N GLY A 181 -8.68 4.15 6.27
CA GLY A 181 -8.40 5.12 7.31
C GLY A 181 -7.04 4.88 7.97
N GLU A 182 -6.97 5.08 9.28
CA GLU A 182 -5.75 4.84 10.07
C GLU A 182 -5.37 3.35 10.17
N ASN A 183 -6.33 2.44 9.96
CA ASN A 183 -6.07 1.01 10.03
C ASN A 183 -5.23 0.52 8.84
N ARG A 184 -5.44 1.12 7.66
CA ARG A 184 -4.60 0.89 6.46
C ARG A 184 -4.43 -0.59 6.11
N ASN A 185 -5.46 -1.39 6.36
CA ASN A 185 -5.43 -2.84 6.18
C ASN A 185 -6.45 -3.29 5.13
N ILE A 186 -6.04 -4.30 4.37
CA ILE A 186 -6.90 -5.05 3.46
C ILE A 186 -6.78 -6.55 3.76
N ARG A 187 -7.73 -7.34 3.27
CA ARG A 187 -7.66 -8.80 3.30
C ARG A 187 -7.88 -9.34 1.90
N LYS A 188 -6.89 -10.06 1.39
CA LYS A 188 -7.01 -10.86 0.16
C LYS A 188 -7.59 -12.21 0.55
N LEU A 189 -8.77 -12.56 0.02
CA LEU A 189 -9.42 -13.85 0.24
C LEU A 189 -8.88 -14.90 -0.75
N ASP A 190 -9.16 -16.18 -0.47
CA ASP A 190 -8.63 -17.30 -1.26
C ASP A 190 -9.18 -17.34 -2.70
N ASP A 191 -10.36 -16.76 -2.92
CA ASP A 191 -11.01 -16.63 -4.23
C ASP A 191 -10.53 -15.41 -5.04
N GLY A 192 -9.65 -14.58 -4.47
CA GLY A 192 -9.11 -13.38 -5.12
C GLY A 192 -9.86 -12.08 -4.79
N VAL A 193 -10.96 -12.14 -4.02
CA VAL A 193 -11.64 -10.93 -3.54
C VAL A 193 -10.76 -10.17 -2.56
N ILE A 194 -10.78 -8.83 -2.66
CA ILE A 194 -10.08 -7.95 -1.72
C ILE A 194 -11.11 -7.23 -0.86
N LEU A 195 -11.01 -7.40 0.45
CA LEU A 195 -11.78 -6.64 1.43
C LEU A 195 -10.97 -5.45 1.94
N LEU A 196 -11.60 -4.28 1.92
CA LEU A 196 -11.13 -3.07 2.58
C LEU A 196 -11.59 -3.10 4.03
N LEU A 197 -10.68 -2.88 4.99
CA LEU A 197 -10.99 -3.03 6.41
C LEU A 197 -11.01 -1.68 7.13
N LYS A 198 -12.11 -1.38 7.83
CA LYS A 198 -12.14 -0.26 8.79
C LYS A 198 -11.47 -0.58 10.12
N THR A 199 -11.14 -1.84 10.40
CA THR A 199 -10.46 -2.30 11.63
C THR A 199 -9.34 -3.30 11.30
N ASN A 200 -8.70 -3.89 12.31
CA ASN A 200 -7.70 -4.95 12.12
C ASN A 200 -8.29 -6.31 11.70
N ALA A 201 -9.60 -6.46 11.63
CA ALA A 201 -10.21 -7.73 11.27
C ALA A 201 -11.56 -7.53 10.57
N THR A 202 -12.09 -8.60 10.01
CA THR A 202 -13.41 -8.62 9.36
C THR A 202 -14.57 -8.61 10.36
N ASN A 203 -14.31 -8.48 11.67
CA ASN A 203 -15.35 -8.27 12.66
C ASN A 203 -15.89 -6.82 12.64
N GLY A 204 -15.15 -5.89 12.05
CA GLY A 204 -15.62 -4.55 11.74
C GLY A 204 -16.28 -4.46 10.37
N TYR A 205 -16.87 -3.30 10.08
CA TYR A 205 -17.39 -3.00 8.75
C TYR A 205 -16.29 -3.06 7.70
N CYS A 206 -16.59 -3.77 6.61
CA CYS A 206 -15.72 -3.97 5.48
C CYS A 206 -16.45 -3.63 4.17
N ALA A 207 -15.68 -3.28 3.16
CA ALA A 207 -16.14 -3.09 1.78
C ALA A 207 -15.43 -4.08 0.88
N GLU A 208 -16.07 -4.47 -0.20
CA GLU A 208 -15.44 -5.17 -1.30
C GLU A 208 -14.75 -4.14 -2.21
N TYR A 209 -13.50 -4.40 -2.55
CA TYR A 209 -12.61 -3.45 -3.22
C TYR A 209 -13.12 -2.98 -4.59
N ARG A 210 -13.54 -3.89 -5.48
CA ARG A 210 -13.93 -3.56 -6.85
C ARG A 210 -15.23 -2.75 -6.91
N THR A 211 -16.22 -3.13 -6.12
CA THR A 211 -17.50 -2.41 -5.99
C THR A 211 -17.31 -1.06 -5.29
N TYR A 212 -16.41 -0.95 -4.31
CA TYR A 212 -16.12 0.33 -3.66
C TYR A 212 -15.36 1.28 -4.61
N SER A 213 -14.40 0.76 -5.36
CA SER A 213 -13.74 1.49 -6.45
C SER A 213 -14.76 1.99 -7.47
N LEU A 214 -15.62 1.10 -7.97
CA LEU A 214 -16.70 1.44 -8.91
C LEU A 214 -17.62 2.55 -8.36
N HIS A 215 -17.98 2.49 -7.08
CA HIS A 215 -18.76 3.52 -6.40
C HIS A 215 -18.04 4.87 -6.46
N LEU A 216 -16.77 4.95 -6.04
CA LEU A 216 -15.99 6.19 -6.10
C LEU A 216 -15.91 6.76 -7.52
N GLN A 217 -15.77 5.89 -8.51
CA GLN A 217 -15.71 6.28 -9.92
C GLN A 217 -17.06 6.76 -10.47
N SER A 218 -18.17 6.37 -9.86
CA SER A 218 -19.53 6.71 -10.28
C SER A 218 -20.03 7.99 -9.63
N LEU A 219 -19.42 8.43 -8.53
CA LEU A 219 -19.76 9.66 -7.83
C LEU A 219 -19.74 10.85 -8.81
N ASN A 220 -20.85 11.58 -8.87
CA ASN A 220 -21.05 12.76 -9.72
C ASN A 220 -21.00 12.52 -11.24
N LYS A 221 -20.87 11.27 -11.72
CA LYS A 221 -20.96 10.97 -13.16
C LYS A 221 -22.39 10.82 -13.66
N PHE A 222 -23.29 10.34 -12.80
CA PHE A 222 -24.67 10.03 -13.13
C PHE A 222 -25.59 10.85 -12.23
N GLY A 223 -25.85 12.10 -12.64
CA GLY A 223 -26.50 13.11 -11.80
C GLY A 223 -27.94 12.80 -11.39
N ASP A 224 -28.61 11.88 -12.10
CA ASP A 224 -30.00 11.50 -11.83
C ASP A 224 -30.10 10.17 -11.08
N LEU A 225 -28.98 9.54 -10.75
CA LEU A 225 -28.92 8.33 -9.94
C LEU A 225 -28.57 8.66 -8.49
N ASN A 226 -29.33 8.13 -7.54
CA ASN A 226 -28.87 8.00 -6.16
C ASN A 226 -27.93 6.80 -6.10
N ILE A 227 -26.66 7.04 -5.78
CA ILE A 227 -25.61 6.01 -5.71
C ILE A 227 -25.04 6.00 -4.30
N GLU A 228 -25.18 4.86 -3.63
CA GLU A 228 -24.69 4.66 -2.27
C GLU A 228 -23.83 3.40 -2.19
N TYR A 229 -22.96 3.31 -1.19
CA TYR A 229 -22.19 2.10 -0.92
C TYR A 229 -22.63 1.45 0.38
N ILE A 230 -23.10 0.20 0.28
CA ILE A 230 -23.49 -0.61 1.41
C ILE A 230 -22.29 -1.43 1.87
N HIS A 231 -21.77 -1.08 3.05
CA HIS A 231 -20.75 -1.88 3.74
C HIS A 231 -21.40 -2.86 4.71
N SER A 232 -20.69 -3.94 5.02
CA SER A 232 -21.18 -4.94 5.97
C SER A 232 -20.04 -5.54 6.78
N VAL A 233 -20.37 -6.04 7.97
CA VAL A 233 -19.45 -6.81 8.80
C VAL A 233 -19.20 -8.20 8.21
N GLY A 234 -18.15 -8.87 8.64
CA GLY A 234 -17.83 -10.22 8.19
C GLY A 234 -17.07 -10.27 6.87
N ALA A 235 -16.54 -11.46 6.56
CA ALA A 235 -15.78 -11.71 5.34
C ALA A 235 -16.66 -11.97 4.11
N ASP A 236 -17.95 -12.22 4.30
CA ASP A 236 -18.89 -12.45 3.22
C ASP A 236 -19.09 -11.18 2.40
N TYR A 237 -18.62 -11.18 1.16
CA TYR A 237 -18.66 -10.03 0.26
C TYR A 237 -19.99 -9.88 -0.46
N ALA A 238 -20.88 -10.88 -0.46
CA ALA A 238 -22.19 -10.78 -1.12
C ALA A 238 -23.06 -9.66 -0.50
N ASN A 239 -22.84 -9.35 0.78
CA ASN A 239 -23.53 -8.28 1.49
C ASN A 239 -22.82 -6.91 1.39
N LYS A 240 -21.88 -6.74 0.46
CA LYS A 240 -21.12 -5.50 0.24
C LYS A 240 -21.29 -5.10 -1.21
N TYR A 241 -22.06 -4.03 -1.45
CA TYR A 241 -22.52 -3.70 -2.79
C TYR A 241 -22.70 -2.20 -2.98
N MET A 242 -22.67 -1.77 -4.23
CA MET A 242 -23.12 -0.44 -4.64
C MET A 242 -24.63 -0.49 -4.87
N LEU A 243 -25.39 0.38 -4.20
CA LEU A 243 -26.84 0.49 -4.31
C LEU A 243 -27.20 1.67 -5.22
N ILE A 244 -28.14 1.44 -6.14
CA ILE A 244 -28.62 2.43 -7.11
C ILE A 244 -30.12 2.59 -6.96
N ASN A 245 -30.57 3.81 -6.64
CA ASN A 245 -31.98 4.20 -6.50
C ASN A 245 -32.81 3.29 -5.57
N ASP A 246 -32.18 2.72 -4.54
CA ASP A 246 -32.80 1.74 -3.64
C ASP A 246 -33.36 0.48 -4.34
N GLU A 247 -33.00 0.25 -5.60
CA GLU A 247 -33.63 -0.74 -6.47
C GLU A 247 -32.63 -1.78 -6.97
N TYR A 248 -31.41 -1.36 -7.32
CA TYR A 248 -30.38 -2.23 -7.89
C TYR A 248 -29.15 -2.33 -7.00
N GLY A 249 -28.68 -3.55 -6.78
CA GLY A 249 -27.44 -3.87 -6.08
C GLY A 249 -26.39 -4.36 -7.06
N ILE A 250 -25.16 -3.84 -6.95
CA ILE A 250 -24.01 -4.32 -7.72
C ILE A 250 -22.96 -4.91 -6.78
N THR A 251 -22.77 -6.23 -6.86
CA THR A 251 -21.71 -6.98 -6.16
C THR A 251 -20.59 -7.38 -7.12
N TYR A 252 -19.47 -7.89 -6.59
CA TYR A 252 -18.38 -8.49 -7.38
C TYR A 252 -17.99 -9.84 -6.77
N ASN A 253 -17.95 -10.89 -7.58
CA ASN A 253 -17.78 -12.29 -7.13
C ASN A 253 -16.40 -12.88 -7.47
N ALA A 254 -15.36 -12.06 -7.43
CA ALA A 254 -13.99 -12.34 -7.88
C ALA A 254 -13.78 -12.37 -9.40
N VAL A 255 -14.82 -12.62 -10.19
CA VAL A 255 -14.71 -12.73 -11.66
C VAL A 255 -15.46 -11.62 -12.38
N LYS A 256 -16.68 -11.33 -11.95
CA LYS A 256 -17.60 -10.41 -12.63
C LYS A 256 -18.42 -9.61 -11.64
N PHE A 257 -18.90 -8.46 -12.10
CA PHE A 257 -19.95 -7.70 -11.45
C PHE A 257 -21.28 -8.41 -11.65
N VAL A 258 -22.07 -8.49 -10.59
CA VAL A 258 -23.40 -9.08 -10.59
C VAL A 258 -24.38 -7.98 -10.23
N ILE A 259 -25.30 -7.69 -11.15
CA ILE A 259 -26.35 -6.70 -10.97
C ILE A 259 -27.63 -7.44 -10.66
N GLU A 260 -28.22 -7.08 -9.52
CA GLU A 260 -29.45 -7.66 -9.03
C GLU A 260 -30.46 -6.54 -8.77
N ARG A 261 -31.74 -6.86 -8.90
CA ARG A 261 -32.85 -5.96 -8.57
C ARG A 261 -33.58 -6.52 -7.36
N TYR A 262 -33.93 -5.67 -6.42
CA TYR A 262 -34.70 -6.08 -5.25
C TYR A 262 -36.18 -6.28 -5.64
N ASP A 263 -36.70 -7.48 -5.41
CA ASP A 263 -38.13 -7.80 -5.56
C ASP A 263 -38.82 -7.59 -4.21
N GLU A 264 -39.59 -6.50 -4.08
CA GLU A 264 -40.29 -6.17 -2.83
C GLU A 264 -41.31 -7.22 -2.40
N VAL A 265 -41.93 -7.93 -3.36
CA VAL A 265 -42.97 -8.93 -3.09
C VAL A 265 -42.35 -10.18 -2.49
N LYS A 266 -41.19 -10.60 -3.02
CA LYS A 266 -40.48 -11.79 -2.56
C LYS A 266 -39.45 -11.50 -1.46
N GLN A 267 -39.12 -10.23 -1.24
CA GLN A 267 -38.05 -9.77 -0.34
C GLN A 267 -36.70 -10.40 -0.66
N GLU A 268 -36.39 -10.53 -1.96
CA GLU A 268 -35.15 -11.15 -2.43
C GLU A 268 -34.53 -10.37 -3.60
N TRP A 269 -33.21 -10.50 -3.73
CA TRP A 269 -32.49 -10.00 -4.88
C TRP A 269 -32.65 -10.98 -6.05
N THR A 270 -33.04 -10.45 -7.21
CA THR A 270 -33.16 -11.24 -8.45
C THR A 270 -32.10 -10.78 -9.45
N LEU A 271 -31.38 -11.75 -10.02
CA LEU A 271 -30.37 -11.49 -11.04
C LEU A 271 -30.95 -10.74 -12.24
N VAL A 272 -30.32 -9.61 -12.59
CA VAL A 272 -30.61 -8.84 -13.80
C VAL A 272 -29.58 -9.14 -14.87
N GLN A 273 -28.30 -9.00 -14.53
CA GLN A 273 -27.21 -9.11 -15.47
C GLN A 273 -25.88 -9.42 -14.77
N GLU A 274 -24.99 -10.11 -15.47
CA GLU A 274 -23.59 -10.26 -15.07
C GLU A 274 -22.69 -9.56 -16.09
N ILE A 275 -21.67 -8.85 -15.60
CA ILE A 275 -20.82 -7.95 -16.39
C ILE A 275 -19.36 -8.12 -15.99
N GLU A 276 -18.45 -8.26 -16.95
CA GLU A 276 -17.04 -8.55 -16.65
C GLU A 276 -16.21 -7.29 -16.38
N THR A 277 -16.56 -6.16 -17.00
CA THR A 277 -15.71 -4.96 -16.96
C THR A 277 -16.40 -3.74 -16.35
N VAL A 278 -15.59 -2.85 -15.76
CA VAL A 278 -16.07 -1.55 -15.24
C VAL A 278 -16.72 -0.70 -16.34
N ALA A 279 -16.16 -0.74 -17.56
CA ALA A 279 -16.68 0.01 -18.71
C ALA A 279 -18.10 -0.43 -19.08
N GLU A 280 -18.38 -1.73 -19.06
CA GLU A 280 -19.72 -2.26 -19.30
C GLU A 280 -20.70 -1.89 -18.19
N VAL A 281 -20.25 -1.87 -16.93
CA VAL A 281 -21.09 -1.39 -15.81
C VAL A 281 -21.43 0.10 -16.00
N PHE A 282 -20.49 0.93 -16.44
CA PHE A 282 -20.78 2.33 -16.77
C PHE A 282 -21.76 2.47 -17.94
N ASN A 283 -21.64 1.65 -18.98
CA ASN A 283 -22.62 1.65 -20.08
C ASN A 283 -24.02 1.27 -19.59
N TRP A 284 -24.12 0.38 -18.60
CA TRP A 284 -25.39 0.03 -17.96
C TRP A 284 -25.95 1.20 -17.14
N LEU A 285 -25.12 1.82 -16.28
CA LEU A 285 -25.52 2.99 -15.48
C LEU A 285 -25.94 4.18 -16.36
N GLU A 286 -25.25 4.42 -17.48
CA GLU A 286 -25.61 5.51 -18.39
C GLU A 286 -26.99 5.27 -19.05
N LYS A 287 -27.29 4.03 -19.42
CA LYS A 287 -28.62 3.68 -19.94
C LYS A 287 -29.71 3.88 -18.88
N LEU A 288 -29.45 3.47 -17.64
CA LEU A 288 -30.37 3.65 -16.54
C LEU A 288 -30.62 5.14 -16.25
N ASN A 289 -29.56 5.95 -16.16
CA ASN A 289 -29.66 7.40 -15.95
C ASN A 289 -30.51 8.08 -17.05
N LYS A 290 -30.31 7.71 -18.32
CA LYS A 290 -31.10 8.26 -19.45
C LYS A 290 -32.58 7.89 -19.43
N GLN A 291 -32.96 6.79 -18.79
CA GLN A 291 -34.37 6.40 -18.68
C GLN A 291 -35.12 7.27 -17.67
N LEU A 292 -34.45 7.73 -16.61
CA LEU A 292 -35.04 8.58 -15.57
C LEU A 292 -35.25 10.02 -16.03
N VAL A 293 -34.37 10.57 -16.88
CA VAL A 293 -34.50 11.93 -17.45
C VAL A 293 -35.72 12.08 -18.37
N LYS A 294 -36.29 10.97 -18.85
CA LYS A 294 -37.44 10.98 -19.77
C LYS A 294 -38.80 10.94 -19.05
N VAL A 295 -38.82 10.99 -17.73
CA VAL A 295 -40.02 11.05 -16.88
C VAL A 295 -40.16 12.45 -16.30
#